data_AF-A0A0L0VUW2-F1
#
_entry.id   AF-A0A0L0VUW2-F1
#
_cell.length_a   1.000
_cell.length_b   1.000
_cell.length_c   1.000
_cell.angle_alpha   90.00
_cell.angle_beta   90.00
_cell.angle_gamma   90.00
#
_symmetry.space_group_name_H-M   'P 1'
#
loop_
_entity.id
_entity.type
_entity.pdbx_description
1 polymer ?
#
loop_
_entity_poly.entity_id
_entity_poly.type
_entity_poly.pdbx_seq_one_letter_code
_entity_poly.pdbx_strand_id
1 'polypeptide(L)'
;MAIVKKGTGKKKPRSADSKISAICNLMAQLDYNPKSFMQAFLKHNNVKSAVRRRYWGTMKGWPTTIQLLGTIRGVVSKKAIGKKLLEEFILAEALLITKSEKPPCGKYPKGAYHNANTISPFFFSPKSKTERDSDISKNHMPFLYKLLSGKMTDRPAHKKGTNDDLDITDSCSEASEPSNVSEEEDYMFDGKKQNGLKPKSSLDHGKRARKTATIMCSMVAFLSNRRNNGHQLANTITLLACGVTDRVNKFIQYIGLSSSQTTAHNALNQLSRQAKRRIAAKLGRTPPNLPTLAPFLCFDNLDFEQKVHAKSIGRSNHMFHGTWGYIHQISQKLLDQFPSSELTLKSYKQAMANVCKLQVTPKMFLPRPNEDAHWESVLKSQIAEALLEHIAQPSDSKVKIATQPSAIDQLPPDKPDITMLKLMTALWG
;
A
#
# COMPACT_ATOMS: atom_id res chain seq x y z
N MET A 1 8.07 -1.43 -94.03
CA MET A 1 8.35 -0.85 -92.70
C MET A 1 7.05 -0.34 -92.10
N ALA A 2 6.52 -1.02 -91.07
CA ALA A 2 5.58 -0.43 -90.13
C ALA A 2 5.82 -1.11 -88.78
N ILE A 3 6.32 -0.31 -87.84
CA ILE A 3 6.96 -0.73 -86.60
C ILE A 3 5.90 -1.19 -85.61
N VAL A 4 5.95 -2.47 -85.23
CA VAL A 4 5.21 -3.03 -84.09
C VAL A 4 5.78 -2.40 -82.81
N LYS A 5 5.11 -1.36 -82.28
CA LYS A 5 5.33 -0.91 -80.90
C LYS A 5 4.79 -1.98 -79.95
N LYS A 6 5.65 -2.91 -79.55
CA LYS A 6 5.46 -3.75 -78.36
C LYS A 6 5.40 -2.84 -77.13
N GLY A 7 4.19 -2.49 -76.70
CA GLY A 7 3.97 -1.91 -75.39
C GLY A 7 4.30 -2.94 -74.31
N THR A 8 5.48 -2.83 -73.69
CA THR A 8 5.89 -3.62 -72.53
C THR A 8 5.18 -3.13 -71.27
N GLY A 9 3.85 -3.24 -71.24
CA GLY A 9 3.09 -3.10 -70.00
C GLY A 9 3.37 -4.29 -69.10
N LYS A 10 4.36 -4.19 -68.20
CA LYS A 10 4.58 -5.21 -67.16
C LYS A 10 3.27 -5.42 -66.39
N LYS A 11 2.60 -6.57 -66.61
CA LYS A 11 1.37 -6.96 -65.91
C LYS A 11 1.61 -6.88 -64.40
N LYS A 12 0.79 -6.11 -63.68
CA LYS A 12 0.88 -6.03 -62.20
C LYS A 12 0.67 -7.44 -61.61
N PRO A 13 1.59 -7.94 -60.77
CA PRO A 13 1.47 -9.26 -60.15
C PRO A 13 0.18 -9.37 -59.31
N ARG A 14 -0.58 -10.46 -59.49
CA ARG A 14 -1.94 -10.63 -58.93
C ARG A 14 -1.92 -11.37 -57.57
N SER A 15 -1.12 -12.43 -57.41
CA SER A 15 -1.00 -13.18 -56.14
C SER A 15 0.04 -12.57 -55.19
N ALA A 16 -0.06 -12.87 -53.88
CA ALA A 16 0.91 -12.40 -52.88
C ALA A 16 2.34 -12.88 -53.20
N ASP A 17 2.50 -14.15 -53.57
CA ASP A 17 3.80 -14.73 -53.92
C ASP A 17 4.40 -14.05 -55.15
N SER A 18 3.59 -13.80 -56.19
CA SER A 18 4.07 -13.08 -57.38
C SER A 18 4.51 -11.64 -57.08
N LYS A 19 3.89 -10.99 -56.08
CA LYS A 19 4.29 -9.65 -55.62
C LYS A 19 5.60 -9.71 -54.84
N ILE A 20 5.75 -10.68 -53.93
CA ILE A 20 6.97 -10.86 -53.12
C ILE A 20 8.16 -11.18 -54.02
N SER A 21 8.03 -12.15 -54.94
CA SER A 21 9.11 -12.51 -55.87
C SER A 21 9.51 -11.33 -56.77
N ALA A 22 8.56 -10.55 -57.27
CA ALA A 22 8.87 -9.36 -58.07
C ALA A 22 9.65 -8.30 -57.27
N ILE A 23 9.27 -8.09 -56.01
CA ILE A 23 9.96 -7.13 -55.11
C ILE A 23 11.36 -7.64 -54.78
N CYS A 24 11.52 -8.92 -54.41
CA CYS A 24 12.83 -9.50 -54.12
C CYS A 24 13.77 -9.45 -55.33
N ASN A 25 13.28 -9.73 -56.54
CA ASN A 25 14.07 -9.64 -57.76
C ASN A 25 14.50 -8.19 -58.06
N LEU A 26 13.61 -7.22 -57.81
CA LEU A 26 13.95 -5.80 -57.96
C LEU A 26 14.99 -5.36 -56.92
N MET A 27 14.89 -5.84 -55.68
CA MET A 27 15.88 -5.56 -54.64
C MET A 27 17.24 -6.13 -55.04
N ALA A 28 17.28 -7.38 -55.53
CA ALA A 28 18.49 -8.02 -56.00
C ALA A 28 19.14 -7.29 -57.18
N GLN A 29 18.34 -6.76 -58.12
CA GLN A 29 18.83 -5.90 -59.22
C GLN A 29 19.46 -4.58 -58.74
N LEU A 30 19.13 -4.14 -57.53
CA LEU A 30 19.63 -2.92 -56.91
C LEU A 30 20.66 -3.22 -55.80
N ASP A 31 21.23 -4.42 -55.80
CA ASP A 31 22.21 -4.91 -54.81
C ASP A 31 21.72 -4.85 -53.35
N TYR A 32 20.41 -4.95 -53.15
CA TYR A 32 19.78 -5.06 -51.84
C TYR A 32 19.24 -6.48 -51.60
N ASN A 33 19.37 -6.93 -50.36
CA ASN A 33 18.57 -8.03 -49.82
C ASN A 33 17.48 -7.44 -48.88
N PRO A 34 16.48 -8.22 -48.47
CA PRO A 34 15.41 -7.70 -47.62
C PRO A 34 15.90 -7.01 -46.33
N LYS A 35 16.96 -7.52 -45.70
CA LYS A 35 17.51 -6.92 -44.46
C LYS A 35 18.25 -5.62 -44.75
N SER A 36 19.15 -5.60 -45.74
CA SER A 36 19.92 -4.41 -46.10
C SER A 36 19.03 -3.30 -46.64
N PHE A 37 17.99 -3.64 -47.42
CA PHE A 37 16.95 -2.70 -47.82
C PHE A 37 16.20 -2.14 -46.63
N MET A 38 15.73 -2.97 -45.69
CA MET A 38 14.99 -2.47 -44.53
C MET A 38 15.86 -1.55 -43.66
N GLN A 39 17.12 -1.92 -43.46
CA GLN A 39 18.07 -1.06 -42.75
C GLN A 39 18.30 0.26 -43.48
N ALA A 40 18.52 0.22 -44.79
CA ALA A 40 18.72 1.42 -45.62
C ALA A 40 17.46 2.29 -45.63
N PHE A 41 16.30 1.68 -45.82
CA PHE A 41 14.99 2.32 -45.79
C PHE A 41 14.75 3.01 -44.46
N LEU A 42 15.15 2.42 -43.33
CA LEU A 42 14.95 2.99 -41.99
C LEU A 42 15.97 4.09 -41.64
N LYS A 43 17.21 4.01 -42.14
CA LYS A 43 18.31 4.93 -41.77
C LYS A 43 18.53 6.10 -42.73
N HIS A 44 18.36 5.95 -44.05
CA HIS A 44 18.74 7.01 -45.00
C HIS A 44 17.76 8.19 -45.02
N ASN A 45 18.30 9.41 -45.12
CA ASN A 45 17.57 10.69 -45.13
C ASN A 45 16.95 11.05 -46.48
N ASN A 46 16.27 10.10 -47.14
CA ASN A 46 15.47 10.39 -48.33
C ASN A 46 14.07 10.90 -47.94
N VAL A 47 13.63 12.03 -48.51
CA VAL A 47 12.32 12.66 -48.24
C VAL A 47 11.16 11.70 -48.45
N LYS A 48 11.17 10.90 -49.54
CA LYS A 48 10.09 9.94 -49.83
C LYS A 48 10.03 8.81 -48.80
N SER A 49 11.20 8.34 -48.35
CA SER A 49 11.29 7.32 -47.29
C SER A 49 10.91 7.91 -45.93
N ALA A 50 11.31 9.15 -45.62
CA ALA A 50 10.95 9.85 -44.38
C ALA A 50 9.43 10.02 -44.22
N VAL A 51 8.72 10.42 -45.28
CA VAL A 51 7.24 10.52 -45.28
C VAL A 51 6.58 9.18 -44.97
N ARG A 52 7.16 8.06 -45.43
CA ARG A 52 6.63 6.71 -45.16
C ARG A 52 7.00 6.19 -43.77
N ARG A 53 8.17 6.57 -43.24
CA ARG A 53 8.61 6.22 -41.88
C ARG A 53 7.88 6.98 -40.78
N ARG A 54 7.37 8.18 -41.06
CA ARG A 54 6.78 9.07 -40.04
C ARG A 54 5.69 8.44 -39.18
N TYR A 55 4.99 7.42 -39.69
CA TYR A 55 3.91 6.74 -38.96
C TYR A 55 4.38 5.60 -38.06
N TRP A 56 5.60 5.08 -38.21
CA TRP A 56 6.08 3.88 -37.51
C TRP A 56 6.08 4.03 -35.98
N GLY A 57 6.34 5.24 -35.47
CA GLY A 57 6.32 5.55 -34.03
C GLY A 57 5.05 6.27 -33.56
N THR A 58 4.05 6.44 -34.42
CA THR A 58 2.83 7.21 -34.05
C THR A 58 1.75 6.29 -33.49
N MET A 59 0.86 6.83 -32.67
CA MET A 59 -0.30 6.09 -32.14
C MET A 59 -1.12 5.39 -33.23
N LYS A 60 -1.27 6.01 -34.41
CA LYS A 60 -2.02 5.44 -35.55
C LYS A 60 -1.26 4.32 -36.28
N GLY A 61 0.07 4.42 -36.41
CA GLY A 61 0.88 3.42 -37.13
C GLY A 61 1.45 2.31 -36.25
N TRP A 62 1.57 2.54 -34.94
CA TRP A 62 2.13 1.60 -33.97
C TRP A 62 1.51 0.19 -34.03
N PRO A 63 0.18 0.01 -34.18
CA PRO A 63 -0.41 -1.33 -34.30
C PRO A 63 0.16 -2.16 -35.47
N THR A 64 0.47 -1.51 -36.60
CA THR A 64 1.08 -2.21 -37.74
C THR A 64 2.58 -2.44 -37.55
N THR A 65 3.26 -1.53 -36.85
CA THR A 65 4.69 -1.67 -36.51
C THR A 65 4.91 -2.80 -35.50
N ILE A 66 4.08 -2.91 -34.46
CA ILE A 66 4.19 -4.00 -33.47
C ILE A 66 3.87 -5.35 -34.12
N GLN A 67 2.92 -5.41 -35.06
CA GLN A 67 2.65 -6.62 -35.84
C GLN A 67 3.87 -7.04 -36.66
N LEU A 68 4.52 -6.10 -37.35
CA LEU A 68 5.75 -6.37 -38.11
C LEU A 68 6.88 -6.87 -37.20
N LEU A 69 7.11 -6.24 -36.04
CA LEU A 69 8.09 -6.70 -35.05
C LEU A 69 7.76 -8.11 -34.54
N GLY A 70 6.49 -8.41 -34.32
CA GLY A 70 6.00 -9.75 -33.98
C GLY A 70 6.28 -10.78 -35.08
N THR A 71 6.08 -10.43 -36.35
CA THR A 71 6.42 -11.30 -37.49
C THR A 71 7.93 -11.53 -37.58
N ILE A 72 8.75 -10.49 -37.41
CA ILE A 72 10.22 -10.60 -37.38
C ILE A 72 10.65 -11.55 -36.25
N ARG A 73 10.11 -11.35 -35.04
CA ARG A 73 10.33 -12.24 -33.89
C ARG A 73 9.96 -13.68 -34.25
N GLY A 74 8.80 -13.91 -34.86
CA GLY A 74 8.35 -15.24 -35.28
C GLY A 74 9.33 -15.94 -36.24
N VAL A 75 9.96 -15.19 -37.15
CA VAL A 75 10.99 -15.73 -38.06
C VAL A 75 12.30 -16.02 -37.34
N VAL A 76 12.78 -15.10 -36.50
CA VAL A 76 14.06 -15.23 -35.76
C VAL A 76 14.00 -16.36 -34.74
N SER A 77 12.88 -16.51 -34.04
CA SER A 77 12.69 -17.51 -32.98
C SER A 77 12.45 -18.94 -33.50
N LYS A 78 12.43 -19.19 -34.82
CA LYS A 78 12.29 -20.55 -35.38
C LYS A 78 13.43 -21.48 -34.97
N LYS A 79 14.65 -20.95 -34.84
CA LYS A 79 15.83 -21.69 -34.41
C LYS A 79 16.18 -21.30 -32.97
N ALA A 80 16.61 -22.27 -32.17
CA ALA A 80 17.02 -22.03 -30.78
C ALA A 80 18.13 -20.96 -30.67
N ILE A 81 19.09 -20.98 -31.59
CA ILE A 81 20.16 -19.96 -31.67
C ILE A 81 19.58 -18.56 -31.90
N GLY A 82 18.65 -18.44 -32.86
CA GLY A 82 18.01 -17.15 -33.15
C GLY A 82 17.17 -16.64 -31.99
N LYS A 83 16.49 -17.53 -31.26
CA LYS A 83 15.77 -17.18 -30.03
C LYS A 83 16.72 -16.60 -28.96
N LYS A 84 17.87 -17.23 -28.70
CA LYS A 84 18.87 -16.73 -27.73
C LYS A 84 19.39 -15.34 -28.12
N LEU A 85 19.77 -15.14 -29.38
CA LEU A 85 20.25 -13.84 -29.88
C LEU A 85 19.19 -12.73 -29.75
N LEU A 86 17.91 -13.07 -29.96
CA LEU A 86 16.82 -12.12 -29.75
C LEU A 86 16.64 -11.79 -28.26
N GLU A 87 16.73 -12.78 -27.38
CA GLU A 87 16.65 -12.57 -25.93
C GLU A 87 17.78 -11.67 -25.43
N GLU A 88 19.01 -11.87 -25.91
CA GLU A 88 20.16 -11.01 -25.63
C GLU A 88 19.94 -9.56 -26.11
N PHE A 89 19.40 -9.39 -27.31
CA PHE A 89 19.05 -8.06 -27.84
C PHE A 89 17.98 -7.36 -26.98
N ILE A 90 16.90 -8.06 -26.63
CA ILE A 90 15.83 -7.49 -25.79
C ILE A 90 16.36 -7.16 -24.40
N LEU A 91 17.24 -7.99 -23.83
CA LEU A 91 17.90 -7.70 -22.56
C LEU A 91 18.73 -6.41 -22.66
N ALA A 92 19.52 -6.24 -23.72
CA ALA A 92 20.32 -5.03 -23.93
C ALA A 92 19.45 -3.77 -24.00
N GLU A 93 18.35 -3.79 -24.74
CA GLU A 93 17.40 -2.68 -24.84
C GLU A 93 16.69 -2.40 -23.49
N ALA A 94 16.25 -3.45 -22.79
CA ALA A 94 15.61 -3.34 -21.47
C ALA A 94 16.58 -2.73 -20.43
N LEU A 95 17.87 -3.06 -20.49
CA LEU A 95 18.90 -2.48 -19.64
C LEU A 95 19.08 -0.98 -19.90
N LEU A 96 18.96 -0.51 -21.16
CA LEU A 96 19.03 0.92 -21.46
C LEU A 96 17.89 1.70 -20.81
N ILE A 97 16.66 1.17 -20.90
CA ILE A 97 15.49 1.77 -20.25
C ILE A 97 15.65 1.76 -18.72
N THR A 98 16.03 0.62 -18.15
CA THR A 98 16.18 0.50 -16.69
C THR A 98 17.31 1.40 -16.14
N LYS A 99 18.38 1.63 -16.90
CA LYS A 99 19.47 2.54 -16.52
C LYS A 99 19.08 4.02 -16.59
N SER A 100 18.11 4.40 -17.41
CA SER A 100 17.61 5.78 -17.49
C SER A 100 16.59 6.08 -16.39
N GLU A 101 15.87 5.06 -15.90
CA GLU A 101 14.96 5.15 -14.77
C GLU A 101 15.69 5.36 -13.44
N LYS A 102 15.63 6.59 -12.92
CA LYS A 102 16.29 6.96 -11.66
C LYS A 102 15.42 7.94 -10.87
N PRO A 103 15.35 7.80 -9.53
CA PRO A 103 14.77 8.84 -8.68
C PRO A 103 15.54 10.16 -8.78
N PRO A 104 14.89 11.29 -8.44
CA PRO A 104 15.51 12.61 -8.49
C PRO A 104 16.66 12.73 -7.47
N CYS A 105 17.74 13.36 -7.91
CA CYS A 105 18.90 13.63 -7.08
C CYS A 105 18.62 14.74 -6.05
N GLY A 106 19.23 14.63 -4.87
CA GLY A 106 19.20 15.68 -3.85
C GLY A 106 18.26 15.39 -2.69
N LYS A 107 18.07 16.39 -1.83
CA LYS A 107 17.32 16.28 -0.57
C LYS A 107 15.82 16.33 -0.82
N TYR A 108 15.07 15.45 -0.15
CA TYR A 108 13.61 15.50 -0.10
C TYR A 108 13.10 16.86 0.42
N PRO A 109 12.06 17.47 -0.19
CA PRO A 109 11.14 16.89 -1.19
C PRO A 109 11.58 17.03 -2.65
N LYS A 110 12.60 17.85 -2.96
CA LYS A 110 13.05 18.09 -4.34
C LYS A 110 13.86 16.93 -4.93
N GLY A 111 14.38 16.04 -4.08
CA GLY A 111 15.05 14.81 -4.45
C GLY A 111 14.65 13.64 -3.54
N ALA A 112 15.27 12.48 -3.69
CA ALA A 112 14.88 11.27 -2.97
C ALA A 112 15.57 11.05 -1.60
N TYR A 113 16.48 11.95 -1.19
CA TYR A 113 17.26 11.76 0.03
C TYR A 113 16.57 12.27 1.29
N HIS A 114 16.36 11.36 2.24
CA HIS A 114 15.87 11.65 3.58
C HIS A 114 17.04 11.67 4.57
N ASN A 115 17.26 12.84 5.19
CA ASN A 115 18.24 12.98 6.25
C ASN A 115 17.64 12.54 7.59
N ALA A 116 18.26 11.54 8.22
CA ALA A 116 17.84 11.02 9.52
C ALA A 116 17.78 12.09 10.62
N ASN A 117 18.65 13.10 10.57
CA ASN A 117 18.69 14.18 11.57
C ASN A 117 17.57 15.23 11.37
N THR A 118 16.86 15.20 10.25
CA THR A 118 15.74 16.13 9.96
C THR A 118 14.43 15.40 9.67
N ILE A 119 14.35 14.11 9.93
CA ILE A 119 13.12 13.33 9.72
C ILE A 119 12.02 13.80 10.69
N SER A 120 10.77 13.74 10.25
CA SER A 120 9.60 14.09 11.06
C SER A 120 8.62 12.91 11.14
N PRO A 121 7.70 12.87 12.13
CA PRO A 121 6.67 11.84 12.22
C PRO A 121 5.82 11.70 10.95
N PHE A 122 5.65 12.79 10.19
CA PHE A 122 4.91 12.79 8.92
C PHE A 122 5.48 11.79 7.90
N PHE A 123 6.79 11.54 7.94
CA PHE A 123 7.44 10.56 7.06
C PHE A 123 6.81 9.15 7.15
N PHE A 124 6.36 8.76 8.35
CA PHE A 124 5.73 7.46 8.61
C PHE A 124 4.21 7.47 8.45
N SER A 125 3.60 8.62 8.13
CA SER A 125 2.16 8.68 7.89
C SER A 125 1.75 7.80 6.71
N PRO A 126 0.52 7.24 6.71
CA PRO A 126 0.00 6.47 5.57
C PRO A 126 0.10 7.24 4.27
N LYS A 127 -0.23 8.54 4.28
CA LYS A 127 -0.12 9.44 3.13
C LYS A 127 1.30 9.47 2.55
N SER A 128 2.31 9.73 3.39
CA SER A 128 3.73 9.75 2.97
C SER A 128 4.22 8.38 2.49
N LYS A 129 3.75 7.27 3.09
CA LYS A 129 4.07 5.91 2.64
C LYS A 129 3.51 5.66 1.24
N THR A 130 2.24 5.96 1.00
CA THR A 130 1.58 5.80 -0.30
C THR A 130 2.21 6.68 -1.37
N GLU A 131 2.56 7.92 -1.04
CA GLU A 131 3.25 8.85 -1.96
C GLU A 131 4.61 8.29 -2.39
N ARG A 132 5.46 7.87 -1.43
CA ARG A 132 6.76 7.26 -1.75
C ARG A 132 6.63 5.98 -2.59
N ASP A 133 5.64 5.14 -2.29
CA ASP A 133 5.36 3.93 -3.07
C ASP A 133 4.90 4.26 -4.49
N SER A 134 4.06 5.30 -4.65
CA SER A 134 3.59 5.77 -5.96
C SER A 134 4.73 6.40 -6.77
N ASP A 135 5.58 7.20 -6.13
CA ASP A 135 6.70 7.86 -6.79
C ASP A 135 7.69 6.85 -7.38
N ILE A 136 8.09 5.85 -6.61
CA ILE A 136 9.02 4.84 -7.11
C ILE A 136 8.40 3.98 -8.23
N SER A 137 7.12 3.62 -8.10
CA SER A 137 6.46 2.68 -9.02
C SER A 137 5.90 3.32 -10.30
N LYS A 138 5.43 4.57 -10.24
CA LYS A 138 4.79 5.25 -11.37
C LYS A 138 5.68 6.30 -12.02
N ASN A 139 6.48 7.02 -11.23
CA ASN A 139 7.19 8.20 -11.70
C ASN A 139 8.67 7.92 -11.97
N HIS A 140 9.36 7.22 -11.07
CA HIS A 140 10.82 7.08 -11.14
C HIS A 140 11.28 5.80 -11.86
N MET A 141 10.62 4.67 -11.63
CA MET A 141 11.02 3.36 -12.19
C MET A 141 9.85 2.52 -12.74
N PRO A 142 8.98 3.08 -13.60
CA PRO A 142 7.77 2.40 -14.07
C PRO A 142 8.02 1.16 -14.93
N PHE A 143 9.07 1.13 -15.75
CA PHE A 143 9.43 -0.02 -16.59
C PHE A 143 9.89 -1.19 -15.71
N LEU A 144 10.85 -0.95 -14.81
CA LEU A 144 11.31 -1.98 -13.87
C LEU A 144 10.17 -2.49 -12.99
N TYR A 145 9.34 -1.58 -12.48
CA TYR A 145 8.17 -1.94 -11.67
C TYR A 145 7.20 -2.85 -12.43
N LYS A 146 6.84 -2.49 -13.67
CA LYS A 146 5.94 -3.29 -14.52
C LYS A 146 6.53 -4.65 -14.86
N LEU A 147 7.84 -4.72 -15.13
CA LEU A 147 8.53 -5.97 -15.42
C LEU A 147 8.48 -6.92 -14.22
N LEU A 148 8.82 -6.42 -13.02
CA LEU A 148 8.82 -7.20 -11.78
C LEU A 148 7.41 -7.62 -11.37
N SER A 149 6.47 -6.67 -11.34
CA SER A 149 5.09 -6.94 -10.96
C SER A 149 4.43 -7.93 -11.93
N GLY A 150 4.62 -7.75 -13.24
CA GLY A 150 4.13 -8.68 -14.26
C GLY A 150 4.65 -10.09 -14.06
N LYS A 151 5.96 -10.25 -13.78
CA LYS A 151 6.56 -11.56 -13.51
C LYS A 151 6.00 -12.22 -12.26
N MET A 152 5.78 -11.46 -11.19
CA MET A 152 5.24 -12.00 -9.94
C MET A 152 3.74 -12.28 -10.01
N THR A 153 2.98 -11.58 -10.86
CA THR A 153 1.54 -11.84 -11.05
C THR A 153 1.27 -13.03 -11.98
N ASP A 154 2.21 -13.38 -12.85
CA ASP A 154 2.10 -14.50 -13.78
C ASP A 154 2.27 -15.84 -13.03
N ARG A 155 1.15 -16.45 -12.64
CA ARG A 155 1.16 -17.82 -12.13
C ARG A 155 1.02 -18.78 -13.31
N PRO A 156 1.83 -19.85 -13.39
CA PRO A 156 1.51 -20.96 -14.27
C PRO A 156 0.12 -21.46 -13.87
N ALA A 157 -0.84 -21.41 -14.79
CA ALA A 157 -2.13 -22.05 -14.57
C ALA A 157 -1.83 -23.49 -14.16
N HIS A 158 -2.36 -23.92 -13.01
CA HIS A 158 -2.50 -25.35 -12.75
C HIS A 158 -3.22 -25.91 -13.97
N LYS A 159 -2.50 -26.60 -14.85
CA LYS A 159 -3.12 -27.44 -15.85
C LYS A 159 -3.94 -28.43 -15.04
N LYS A 160 -5.26 -28.28 -15.04
CA LYS A 160 -6.17 -29.37 -14.70
C LYS A 160 -5.93 -30.44 -15.77
N GLY A 161 -5.01 -31.35 -15.48
CA GLY A 161 -4.69 -32.50 -16.30
C GLY A 161 -4.56 -33.67 -15.37
N THR A 162 -5.63 -34.48 -15.34
CA THR A 162 -5.67 -35.94 -15.15
C THR A 162 -4.79 -36.55 -14.05
N ASN A 163 -5.48 -37.18 -13.09
CA ASN A 163 -5.01 -38.24 -12.21
C ASN A 163 -3.70 -38.87 -12.67
N ASP A 164 -2.65 -38.68 -11.89
CA ASP A 164 -1.70 -39.73 -11.54
C ASP A 164 -0.99 -39.30 -10.25
N ASP A 165 -1.16 -40.15 -9.23
CA ASP A 165 -0.60 -40.02 -7.90
C ASP A 165 0.92 -40.08 -7.95
N LEU A 166 1.59 -38.94 -7.74
CA LEU A 166 2.94 -38.90 -7.18
C LEU A 166 2.99 -37.73 -6.20
N ASP A 167 2.71 -38.06 -4.95
CA ASP A 167 2.79 -37.21 -3.77
C ASP A 167 4.26 -36.85 -3.49
N ILE A 168 4.78 -35.86 -4.20
CA ILE A 168 5.97 -35.13 -3.77
C ILE A 168 5.47 -34.12 -2.74
N THR A 169 5.49 -34.54 -1.48
CA THR A 169 5.25 -33.69 -0.32
C THR A 169 6.29 -32.57 -0.32
N ASP A 170 5.94 -31.43 -0.90
CA ASP A 170 6.68 -30.19 -0.70
C ASP A 170 6.65 -29.89 0.81
N SER A 171 7.76 -30.15 1.49
CA SER A 171 7.93 -30.00 2.93
C SER A 171 7.95 -28.53 3.39
N CYS A 172 7.39 -27.62 2.58
CA CYS A 172 7.10 -26.24 2.91
C CYS A 172 5.59 -25.97 2.95
N SER A 173 4.75 -26.97 3.27
CA SER A 173 3.41 -26.70 3.77
C SER A 173 3.57 -25.93 5.07
N GLU A 174 3.40 -24.60 4.99
CA GLU A 174 3.20 -23.76 6.17
C GLU A 174 2.14 -24.45 7.01
N ALA A 175 2.59 -25.02 8.14
CA ALA A 175 1.72 -25.64 9.12
C ALA A 175 0.59 -24.66 9.39
N SER A 176 -0.63 -25.12 9.16
CA SER A 176 -1.89 -24.40 9.32
C SER A 176 -1.78 -23.39 10.46
N GLU A 177 -1.48 -22.14 10.11
CA GLU A 177 -1.47 -21.08 11.12
C GLU A 177 -2.89 -20.97 11.67
N PRO A 178 -3.09 -20.87 12.99
CA PRO A 178 -4.35 -20.38 13.50
C PRO A 178 -4.49 -18.95 13.01
N SER A 179 -5.27 -18.79 11.94
CA SER A 179 -5.63 -17.56 11.27
C SER A 179 -6.18 -16.55 12.27
N ASN A 180 -5.32 -15.69 12.78
CA ASN A 180 -5.69 -14.48 13.52
C ASN A 180 -4.63 -13.38 13.40
N VAL A 181 -3.87 -13.37 12.31
CA VAL A 181 -3.11 -12.19 11.88
C VAL A 181 -4.05 -11.31 11.04
N SER A 182 -4.74 -10.41 11.72
CA SER A 182 -5.44 -9.29 11.11
C SER A 182 -4.45 -8.47 10.27
N GLU A 183 -4.75 -8.31 8.99
CA GLU A 183 -4.17 -7.28 8.14
C GLU A 183 -4.52 -5.89 8.71
N GLU A 184 -3.69 -5.38 9.60
CA GLU A 184 -3.65 -3.97 10.00
C GLU A 184 -2.18 -3.55 10.10
N GLU A 185 -1.63 -2.95 9.03
CA GLU A 185 -0.49 -2.03 9.16
C GLU A 185 -0.94 -0.69 9.78
N ASP A 186 -1.86 -0.72 10.76
CA ASP A 186 -2.30 0.37 11.61
C ASP A 186 -1.88 0.08 13.06
N TYR A 187 -0.57 -0.03 13.29
CA TYR A 187 -0.03 0.05 14.64
C TYR A 187 -0.08 1.51 15.13
N MET A 188 -1.29 1.97 15.45
CA MET A 188 -1.64 3.02 16.40
C MET A 188 -3.17 3.08 16.47
N PHE A 189 -3.72 2.66 17.61
CA PHE A 189 -5.09 2.90 18.10
C PHE A 189 -5.97 3.78 17.17
N ASP A 190 -6.59 3.15 16.16
CA ASP A 190 -7.75 3.72 15.48
C ASP A 190 -8.91 2.78 15.75
N GLY A 191 -9.80 3.20 16.65
CA GLY A 191 -10.95 2.44 17.14
C GLY A 191 -12.05 2.23 16.10
N LYS A 192 -11.72 1.92 14.85
CA LYS A 192 -12.68 1.62 13.79
C LYS A 192 -12.58 0.16 13.37
N LYS A 193 -13.17 -0.73 14.17
CA LYS A 193 -13.54 -2.06 13.68
C LYS A 193 -14.73 -1.92 12.71
N GLN A 194 -14.46 -1.94 11.41
CA GLN A 194 -15.51 -2.19 10.43
C GLN A 194 -15.88 -3.67 10.50
N ASN A 195 -16.99 -3.97 11.17
CA ASN A 195 -17.63 -5.27 11.16
C ASN A 195 -18.20 -5.54 9.77
N GLY A 196 -17.46 -6.31 8.97
CA GLY A 196 -17.97 -7.03 7.82
C GLY A 196 -17.30 -8.40 7.80
N LEU A 197 -18.08 -9.47 7.64
CA LEU A 197 -17.55 -10.81 7.40
C LEU A 197 -16.60 -10.75 6.19
N LYS A 198 -15.29 -10.76 6.45
CA LYS A 198 -14.29 -10.89 5.38
C LYS A 198 -14.16 -12.37 5.02
N PRO A 199 -14.30 -12.77 3.75
CA PRO A 199 -14.04 -14.14 3.34
C PRO A 199 -12.57 -14.49 3.63
N LYS A 200 -12.32 -15.76 4.00
CA LYS A 200 -11.02 -16.31 4.40
C LYS A 200 -9.87 -15.71 3.57
N SER A 201 -8.92 -15.11 4.28
CA SER A 201 -7.75 -14.39 3.77
C SER A 201 -6.80 -15.30 3.00
N SER A 202 -7.09 -15.56 1.71
CA SER A 202 -6.00 -15.73 0.77
C SER A 202 -5.37 -14.35 0.63
N LEU A 203 -4.20 -14.15 1.23
CA LEU A 203 -3.38 -12.95 1.07
C LEU A 203 -3.44 -12.53 -0.41
N ASP A 204 -3.99 -11.34 -0.71
CA ASP A 204 -4.22 -10.91 -2.10
C ASP A 204 -2.87 -10.89 -2.83
N HIS A 205 -2.63 -11.94 -3.61
CA HIS A 205 -1.38 -12.18 -4.30
C HIS A 205 -1.00 -11.00 -5.18
N GLY A 206 -1.99 -10.34 -5.79
CA GLY A 206 -1.78 -9.14 -6.59
C GLY A 206 -1.25 -7.97 -5.75
N LYS A 207 -1.80 -7.75 -4.55
CA LYS A 207 -1.28 -6.72 -3.63
C LYS A 207 0.14 -7.03 -3.18
N ARG A 208 0.42 -8.29 -2.79
CA ARG A 208 1.77 -8.72 -2.39
C ARG A 208 2.77 -8.50 -3.52
N ALA A 209 2.48 -8.98 -4.73
CA ALA A 209 3.34 -8.82 -5.91
C ALA A 209 3.63 -7.34 -6.21
N ARG A 210 2.61 -6.48 -6.16
CA ARG A 210 2.79 -5.03 -6.36
C ARG A 210 3.67 -4.41 -5.28
N LYS A 211 3.46 -4.74 -4.01
CA LYS A 211 4.27 -4.20 -2.90
C LYS A 211 5.72 -4.69 -3.00
N THR A 212 5.94 -5.97 -3.28
CA THR A 212 7.27 -6.53 -3.50
C THR A 212 7.99 -5.85 -4.66
N ALA A 213 7.31 -5.61 -5.79
CA ALA A 213 7.89 -4.90 -6.93
C ALA A 213 8.32 -3.47 -6.55
N THR A 214 7.49 -2.74 -5.80
CA THR A 214 7.81 -1.40 -5.27
C THR A 214 9.07 -1.43 -4.40
N ILE A 215 9.16 -2.38 -3.46
CA ILE A 215 10.32 -2.52 -2.58
C ILE A 215 11.57 -2.89 -3.37
N MET A 216 11.49 -3.82 -4.33
CA MET A 216 12.61 -4.18 -5.19
C MET A 216 13.12 -2.99 -6.02
N CYS A 217 12.22 -2.16 -6.56
CA CYS A 217 12.63 -0.92 -7.24
C CYS A 217 13.37 0.02 -6.28
N SER A 218 12.87 0.17 -5.05
CA SER A 218 13.54 0.99 -4.03
C SER A 218 14.91 0.42 -3.63
N MET A 219 15.08 -0.91 -3.60
CA MET A 219 16.37 -1.57 -3.34
C MET A 219 17.37 -1.28 -4.45
N VAL A 220 16.97 -1.46 -5.71
CA VAL A 220 17.82 -1.17 -6.88
C VAL A 220 18.23 0.30 -6.91
N ALA A 221 17.28 1.21 -6.64
CA ALA A 221 17.55 2.64 -6.56
C ALA A 221 18.54 3.00 -5.44
N PHE A 222 18.41 2.39 -4.27
CA PHE A 222 19.30 2.61 -3.12
C PHE A 222 20.70 2.02 -3.32
N LEU A 223 20.79 0.81 -3.90
CA LEU A 223 22.07 0.19 -4.23
C LEU A 223 22.83 1.00 -5.29
N SER A 224 22.12 1.54 -6.27
CA SER A 224 22.70 2.42 -7.30
C SER A 224 23.13 3.77 -6.73
N ASN A 225 22.37 4.31 -5.78
CA ASN A 225 22.69 5.55 -5.10
C ASN A 225 22.09 5.52 -3.69
N ARG A 226 22.94 5.41 -2.66
CA ARG A 226 22.51 5.34 -1.25
C ARG A 226 21.78 6.59 -0.77
N ARG A 227 21.76 7.67 -1.56
CA ARG A 227 20.93 8.84 -1.29
C ARG A 227 19.45 8.61 -1.65
N ASN A 228 19.08 7.51 -2.30
CA ASN A 228 17.68 7.09 -2.50
C ASN A 228 17.23 6.20 -1.33
N ASN A 229 17.16 6.75 -0.11
CA ASN A 229 17.06 5.96 1.12
C ASN A 229 15.69 5.98 1.80
N GLY A 230 14.65 6.51 1.16
CA GLY A 230 13.33 6.64 1.79
C GLY A 230 12.79 5.31 2.34
N HIS A 231 12.65 4.29 1.49
CA HIS A 231 12.16 2.98 1.94
C HIS A 231 13.11 2.32 2.94
N GLN A 232 14.41 2.39 2.69
CA GLN A 232 15.44 1.79 3.53
C GLN A 232 15.48 2.39 4.93
N LEU A 233 15.28 3.70 5.06
CA LEU A 233 15.22 4.40 6.34
C LEU A 233 13.99 3.97 7.15
N ALA A 234 12.84 3.85 6.49
CA ALA A 234 11.63 3.31 7.13
C ALA A 234 11.85 1.87 7.59
N ASN A 235 12.38 1.02 6.71
CA ASN A 235 12.64 -0.38 7.00
C ASN A 235 13.61 -0.55 8.17
N THR A 236 14.73 0.18 8.25
CA THR A 236 15.66 0.01 9.39
C THR A 236 15.01 0.36 10.71
N ILE A 237 14.17 1.38 10.76
CA ILE A 237 13.50 1.78 12.01
C ILE A 237 12.50 0.72 12.44
N THR A 238 11.72 0.17 11.50
CA THR A 238 10.82 -0.96 11.77
C THR A 238 11.60 -2.20 12.21
N LEU A 239 12.65 -2.59 11.49
CA LEU A 239 13.47 -3.76 11.84
C LEU A 239 14.12 -3.62 13.21
N LEU A 240 14.64 -2.43 13.53
CA LEU A 240 15.22 -2.14 14.85
C LEU A 240 14.17 -2.26 15.96
N ALA A 241 12.96 -1.73 15.74
CA ALA A 241 11.84 -1.88 16.68
C ALA A 241 11.41 -3.35 16.85
N CYS A 242 11.53 -4.17 15.80
CA CYS A 242 11.28 -5.61 15.84
C CYS A 242 12.45 -6.43 16.42
N GLY A 243 13.47 -5.79 16.99
CA GLY A 243 14.59 -6.49 17.64
C GLY A 243 15.62 -7.10 16.68
N VAL A 244 15.66 -6.66 15.42
CA VAL A 244 16.67 -7.12 14.47
C VAL A 244 18.06 -6.67 14.92
N THR A 245 18.94 -7.65 15.12
CA THR A 245 20.32 -7.41 15.59
C THR A 245 21.15 -6.66 14.55
N ASP A 246 22.21 -5.97 14.99
CA ASP A 246 23.13 -5.27 14.09
C ASP A 246 23.75 -6.19 13.03
N ARG A 247 24.06 -7.45 13.41
CA ARG A 247 24.61 -8.45 12.48
C ARG A 247 23.65 -8.76 11.35
N VAL A 248 22.37 -8.96 11.65
CA VAL A 248 21.33 -9.18 10.63
C VAL A 248 21.11 -7.90 9.83
N ASN A 249 21.08 -6.73 10.48
CA ASN A 249 20.91 -5.47 9.78
C ASN A 249 22.05 -5.17 8.78
N LYS A 250 23.31 -5.54 9.10
CA LYS A 250 24.45 -5.44 8.15
C LYS A 250 24.20 -6.22 6.86
N PHE A 251 23.65 -7.43 6.96
CA PHE A 251 23.28 -8.23 5.78
C PHE A 251 22.12 -7.59 5.00
N ILE A 252 21.07 -7.18 5.70
CA ILE A 252 19.89 -6.53 5.09
C ILE A 252 20.28 -5.20 4.40
N GLN A 253 21.21 -4.47 5.00
CA GLN A 253 21.79 -3.25 4.41
C GLN A 253 22.62 -3.56 3.17
N TYR A 254 23.40 -4.65 3.18
CA TYR A 254 24.21 -5.08 2.04
C TYR A 254 23.37 -5.36 0.80
N ILE A 255 22.20 -6.00 0.97
CA ILE A 255 21.25 -6.25 -0.13
C ILE A 255 20.36 -5.03 -0.45
N GLY A 256 20.53 -3.92 0.24
CA GLY A 256 19.82 -2.66 -0.02
C GLY A 256 18.39 -2.61 0.50
N LEU A 257 18.00 -3.51 1.39
CA LEU A 257 16.64 -3.54 1.97
C LEU A 257 16.51 -2.57 3.15
N SER A 258 17.61 -2.25 3.85
CA SER A 258 17.65 -1.31 4.97
C SER A 258 18.85 -0.35 4.90
N SER A 259 18.78 0.75 5.64
CA SER A 259 19.90 1.62 5.99
C SER A 259 20.69 1.10 7.21
N SER A 260 21.81 1.74 7.54
CA SER A 260 22.61 1.36 8.71
C SER A 260 21.87 1.56 10.03
N GLN A 261 22.23 0.76 11.04
CA GLN A 261 21.64 0.87 12.38
C GLN A 261 21.92 2.25 13.00
N THR A 262 23.09 2.84 12.74
CA THR A 262 23.41 4.22 13.13
C THR A 262 22.43 5.24 12.56
N THR A 263 22.00 5.06 11.31
CA THR A 263 21.01 5.93 10.66
C THR A 263 19.65 5.83 11.37
N ALA A 264 19.23 4.62 11.76
CA ALA A 264 18.02 4.43 12.54
C ALA A 264 18.10 5.07 13.92
N HIS A 265 19.21 4.91 14.65
CA HIS A 265 19.40 5.57 15.94
C HIS A 265 19.36 7.10 15.82
N ASN A 266 19.99 7.67 14.80
CA ASN A 266 19.94 9.11 14.54
C ASN A 266 18.51 9.59 14.27
N ALA A 267 17.76 8.84 13.46
CA ALA A 267 16.35 9.13 13.19
C ALA A 267 15.50 9.02 14.46
N LEU A 268 15.66 7.95 15.24
CA LEU A 268 14.94 7.76 16.50
C LEU A 268 15.26 8.85 17.53
N ASN A 269 16.52 9.27 17.64
CA ASN A 269 16.92 10.39 18.49
C ASN A 269 16.22 11.69 18.06
N GLN A 270 16.15 11.96 16.75
CA GLN A 270 15.46 13.13 16.23
C GLN A 270 13.95 13.08 16.46
N LEU A 271 13.32 11.92 16.22
CA LEU A 271 11.90 11.70 16.50
C LEU A 271 11.60 11.84 18.00
N SER A 272 12.48 11.32 18.87
CA SER A 272 12.36 11.43 20.33
C SER A 272 12.42 12.88 20.80
N ARG A 273 13.31 13.71 20.23
CA ARG A 273 13.35 15.15 20.53
C ARG A 273 12.06 15.85 20.11
N GLN A 274 11.51 15.50 18.94
CA GLN A 274 10.23 16.06 18.48
C GLN A 274 9.06 15.60 19.37
N ALA A 275 9.04 14.33 19.78
CA ALA A 275 8.06 13.80 20.71
C ALA A 275 8.11 14.54 22.06
N LYS A 276 9.31 14.74 22.63
CA LYS A 276 9.49 15.51 23.86
C LYS A 276 8.94 16.94 23.74
N ARG A 277 9.24 17.64 22.63
CA ARG A 277 8.70 18.98 22.36
C ARG A 277 7.18 18.97 22.23
N ARG A 278 6.62 17.98 21.54
CA ARG A 278 5.15 17.81 21.40
C ARG A 278 4.49 17.60 22.76
N ILE A 279 5.06 16.73 23.61
CA ILE A 279 4.58 16.50 24.98
C ILE A 279 4.61 17.80 25.79
N ALA A 280 5.74 18.51 25.81
CA ALA A 280 5.86 19.79 26.52
C ALA A 280 4.84 20.83 26.03
N ALA A 281 4.66 20.94 24.70
CA ALA A 281 3.68 21.85 24.12
C ALA A 281 2.23 21.45 24.46
N LYS A 282 1.93 20.14 24.55
CA LYS A 282 0.61 19.63 24.92
C LYS A 282 0.30 19.85 26.41
N LEU A 283 1.29 19.68 27.28
CA LEU A 283 1.17 19.97 28.71
C LEU A 283 0.98 21.47 28.99
N GLY A 284 1.68 22.33 28.25
CA GLY A 284 1.56 23.79 28.38
C GLY A 284 0.34 24.41 27.68
N ARG A 285 -0.45 23.62 26.94
CA ARG A 285 -1.67 24.10 26.28
C ARG A 285 -2.85 23.97 27.22
N THR A 286 -3.40 25.11 27.63
CA THR A 286 -4.69 25.21 28.30
C THR A 286 -5.78 25.62 27.29
N PRO A 287 -7.05 25.25 27.52
CA PRO A 287 -8.16 25.69 26.68
C PRO A 287 -8.26 27.23 26.66
N PRO A 288 -8.50 27.88 25.50
CA PRO A 288 -8.56 29.34 25.39
C PRO A 288 -9.58 29.99 26.33
N ASN A 289 -10.72 29.31 26.51
CA ASN A 289 -11.84 29.80 27.33
C ASN A 289 -11.77 29.32 28.79
N LEU A 290 -10.74 28.55 29.16
CA LEU A 290 -10.60 27.99 30.51
C LEU A 290 -9.12 27.75 30.89
N PRO A 291 -8.36 28.83 31.16
CA PRO A 291 -6.92 28.76 31.40
C PRO A 291 -6.55 28.01 32.68
N THR A 292 -7.50 27.78 33.60
CA THR A 292 -7.32 27.03 34.85
C THR A 292 -7.35 25.52 34.66
N LEU A 293 -7.85 25.03 33.53
CA LEU A 293 -7.95 23.59 33.28
C LEU A 293 -6.71 23.07 32.58
N ALA A 294 -5.88 22.37 33.35
CA ALA A 294 -4.72 21.66 32.83
C ALA A 294 -5.16 20.44 32.00
N PRO A 295 -4.38 20.00 31.01
CA PRO A 295 -4.65 18.75 30.29
C PRO A 295 -4.58 17.57 31.25
N PHE A 296 -5.39 16.54 31.01
CA PHE A 296 -5.42 15.36 31.86
C PHE A 296 -4.22 14.48 31.58
N LEU A 297 -3.51 14.11 32.64
CA LEU A 297 -2.51 13.07 32.65
C LEU A 297 -3.18 11.77 33.11
N CYS A 298 -3.39 10.86 32.18
CA CYS A 298 -4.03 9.59 32.44
C CYS A 298 -2.97 8.51 32.54
N PHE A 299 -3.08 7.67 33.56
CA PHE A 299 -2.32 6.44 33.68
C PHE A 299 -3.29 5.28 33.58
N ASP A 300 -2.98 4.35 32.69
CA ASP A 300 -3.78 3.15 32.49
C ASP A 300 -2.87 1.92 32.51
N ASN A 301 -3.40 0.82 33.01
CA ASN A 301 -2.69 -0.45 33.04
C ASN A 301 -3.07 -1.22 31.78
N LEU A 302 -2.09 -1.43 30.90
CA LEU A 302 -2.27 -2.24 29.73
C LEU A 302 -1.49 -3.54 29.89
N ASP A 303 -2.22 -4.64 29.81
CA ASP A 303 -1.69 -5.98 29.82
C ASP A 303 -1.45 -6.45 28.38
N PHE A 304 -0.19 -6.76 28.04
CA PHE A 304 0.17 -7.32 26.74
C PHE A 304 0.57 -8.77 26.90
N GLU A 305 -0.08 -9.68 26.18
CA GLU A 305 0.39 -11.06 26.09
C GLU A 305 1.52 -11.15 25.04
N GLN A 306 2.73 -11.45 25.48
CA GLN A 306 3.74 -11.99 24.56
C GLN A 306 3.41 -13.44 24.28
N LYS A 307 2.94 -13.70 23.06
CA LYS A 307 2.70 -15.06 22.57
C LYS A 307 3.98 -15.61 21.95
N VAL A 308 4.48 -16.73 22.49
CA VAL A 308 5.63 -17.43 21.91
C VAL A 308 5.11 -18.50 20.96
N HIS A 309 5.47 -18.41 19.68
CA HIS A 309 4.99 -19.34 18.64
C HIS A 309 5.52 -20.77 18.84
N ALA A 310 6.75 -20.92 19.31
CA ALA A 310 7.37 -22.22 19.61
C ALA A 310 7.57 -22.37 21.13
N LYS A 311 6.59 -22.96 21.81
CA LYS A 311 6.64 -23.18 23.26
C LYS A 311 7.68 -24.26 23.58
N SER A 312 8.51 -24.03 24.60
CA SER A 312 9.45 -25.01 25.14
C SER A 312 9.45 -24.94 26.67
N ILE A 313 10.07 -25.92 27.33
CA ILE A 313 10.30 -25.85 28.79
C ILE A 313 11.14 -24.60 29.07
N GLY A 314 10.61 -23.68 29.90
CA GLY A 314 11.20 -22.37 30.18
C GLY A 314 10.86 -21.24 29.20
N ARG A 315 10.06 -21.50 28.15
CA ARG A 315 9.65 -20.49 27.15
C ARG A 315 8.16 -20.63 26.87
N SER A 316 7.35 -20.01 27.72
CA SER A 316 5.89 -19.94 27.61
C SER A 316 5.44 -18.54 27.16
N ASN A 317 4.14 -18.39 26.91
CA ASN A 317 3.54 -17.06 26.82
C ASN A 317 3.77 -16.32 28.14
N HIS A 318 3.92 -15.00 28.06
CA HIS A 318 4.15 -14.16 29.21
C HIS A 318 3.23 -12.94 29.15
N MET A 319 2.53 -12.65 30.24
CA MET A 319 1.76 -11.41 30.39
C MET A 319 2.70 -10.30 30.84
N PHE A 320 2.78 -9.24 30.06
CA PHE A 320 3.51 -8.03 30.41
C PHE A 320 2.51 -7.03 30.96
N HIS A 321 2.64 -6.73 32.24
CA HIS A 321 1.92 -5.65 32.90
C HIS A 321 2.71 -4.36 32.69
N GLY A 322 2.16 -3.45 31.88
CA GLY A 322 2.76 -2.15 31.62
C GLY A 322 1.83 -1.03 32.06
N THR A 323 2.35 -0.05 32.80
CA THR A 323 1.62 1.21 33.02
C THR A 323 1.95 2.17 31.87
N TRP A 324 0.91 2.60 31.17
CA TRP A 324 1.02 3.58 30.11
C TRP A 324 0.51 4.92 30.61
N GLY A 325 1.27 5.98 30.34
CA GLY A 325 0.81 7.34 30.52
C GLY A 325 0.36 7.92 29.19
N TYR A 326 -0.70 8.72 29.18
CA TYR A 326 -1.05 9.55 28.04
C TYR A 326 -1.61 10.90 28.49
N ILE A 327 -1.43 11.90 27.63
CA ILE A 327 -2.03 13.21 27.80
C ILE A 327 -3.30 13.26 26.97
N HIS A 328 -4.42 13.56 27.62
CA HIS A 328 -5.71 13.76 26.96
C HIS A 328 -6.05 15.25 26.94
N GLN A 329 -6.16 15.82 25.74
CA GLN A 329 -6.71 17.17 25.56
C GLN A 329 -8.21 17.10 25.31
N ILE A 330 -8.96 17.80 26.15
CA ILE A 330 -10.43 17.88 26.04
C ILE A 330 -10.79 18.61 24.75
N SER A 331 -11.79 18.07 24.04
CA SER A 331 -12.35 18.72 22.85
C SER A 331 -12.94 20.09 23.20
N GLN A 332 -12.62 21.11 22.42
CA GLN A 332 -13.22 22.44 22.59
C GLN A 332 -14.74 22.40 22.42
N LYS A 333 -15.24 21.59 21.47
CA LYS A 333 -16.68 21.40 21.26
C LYS A 333 -17.39 20.87 22.51
N LEU A 334 -16.72 20.05 23.30
CA LEU A 334 -17.27 19.52 24.55
C LEU A 334 -17.24 20.59 25.64
N LEU A 335 -16.16 21.36 25.74
CA LEU A 335 -16.05 22.45 26.71
C LEU A 335 -17.11 23.54 26.47
N ASP A 336 -17.41 23.84 25.21
CA ASP A 336 -18.39 24.88 24.83
C ASP A 336 -19.84 24.50 25.19
N GLN A 337 -20.13 23.23 25.53
CA GLN A 337 -21.45 22.80 25.99
C GLN A 337 -21.76 23.19 27.45
N PHE A 338 -20.73 23.54 28.22
CA PHE A 338 -20.85 23.84 29.64
C PHE A 338 -20.47 25.30 29.92
N PRO A 339 -21.19 26.00 30.80
CA PRO A 339 -20.84 27.37 31.15
C PRO A 339 -19.53 27.40 31.93
N SER A 340 -18.62 28.32 31.58
CA SER A 340 -17.31 28.45 32.24
C SER A 340 -17.40 28.71 33.76
N SER A 341 -18.52 29.23 34.25
CA SER A 341 -18.80 29.43 35.68
C SER A 341 -18.92 28.11 36.46
N GLU A 342 -19.35 27.02 35.81
CA GLU A 342 -19.45 25.70 36.42
C GLU A 342 -18.11 24.95 36.40
N LEU A 343 -17.21 25.28 35.47
CA LEU A 343 -15.91 24.64 35.31
C LEU A 343 -14.81 25.28 36.19
N THR A 344 -15.13 25.54 37.47
CA THR A 344 -14.19 26.15 38.42
C THR A 344 -13.89 25.25 39.61
N LEU A 345 -12.73 25.47 40.26
CA LEU A 345 -12.37 24.76 41.49
C LEU A 345 -13.41 24.96 42.61
N LYS A 346 -14.07 26.12 42.65
CA LYS A 346 -15.12 26.42 43.63
C LYS A 346 -16.34 25.53 43.40
N SER A 347 -16.83 25.49 42.16
CA SER A 347 -17.96 24.65 41.75
C SER A 347 -17.67 23.16 42.00
N TYR A 348 -16.45 22.71 41.66
CA TYR A 348 -15.99 21.35 41.99
C TYR A 348 -16.04 21.05 43.50
N LYS A 349 -15.46 21.93 44.34
CA LYS A 349 -15.46 21.74 45.80
C LYS A 349 -16.89 21.70 46.38
N GLN A 350 -17.78 22.54 45.88
CA GLN A 350 -19.19 22.54 46.28
C GLN A 350 -19.90 21.25 45.85
N ALA A 351 -19.69 20.79 44.61
CA ALA A 351 -20.23 19.53 44.13
C ALA A 351 -19.74 18.35 44.98
N MET A 352 -18.43 18.26 45.26
CA MET A 352 -17.85 17.21 46.09
C MET A 352 -18.38 17.22 47.54
N ALA A 353 -18.62 18.40 48.12
CA ALA A 353 -19.23 18.50 49.44
C ALA A 353 -20.69 18.00 49.46
N ASN A 354 -21.41 18.17 48.35
CA ASN A 354 -22.77 17.66 48.18
C ASN A 354 -22.81 16.15 47.89
N VAL A 355 -21.79 15.60 47.23
CA VAL A 355 -21.68 14.15 46.96
C VAL A 355 -21.68 13.35 48.26
N CYS A 356 -21.04 13.82 49.33
CA CYS A 356 -21.08 13.16 50.64
C CYS A 356 -22.50 13.04 51.23
N LYS A 357 -23.46 13.87 50.75
CA LYS A 357 -24.86 13.86 51.16
C LYS A 357 -25.77 13.12 50.17
N LEU A 358 -25.23 12.70 49.02
CA LEU A 358 -25.99 12.02 47.98
C LEU A 358 -26.26 10.57 48.42
N GLN A 359 -27.52 10.25 48.69
CA GLN A 359 -27.92 8.85 48.90
C GLN A 359 -28.11 8.15 47.56
N VAL A 360 -27.15 7.30 47.20
CA VAL A 360 -27.24 6.44 46.03
C VAL A 360 -28.30 5.38 46.29
N THR A 361 -29.38 5.38 45.50
CA THR A 361 -30.45 4.39 45.59
C THR A 361 -30.49 3.53 44.33
N PRO A 362 -30.84 2.23 44.42
CA PRO A 362 -30.86 1.35 43.25
C PRO A 362 -31.67 1.88 42.06
N LYS A 363 -32.78 2.58 42.33
CA LYS A 363 -33.62 3.24 41.30
C LYS A 363 -32.90 4.26 40.43
N MET A 364 -31.74 4.78 40.85
CA MET A 364 -30.92 5.70 40.05
C MET A 364 -30.22 5.00 38.88
N PHE A 365 -30.08 3.67 38.94
CA PHE A 365 -29.48 2.85 37.89
C PHE A 365 -30.52 2.09 37.06
N LEU A 366 -31.80 2.20 37.43
CA LEU A 366 -32.90 1.62 36.67
C LEU A 366 -33.32 2.59 35.57
N PRO A 367 -33.62 2.10 34.36
CA PRO A 367 -34.15 2.95 33.31
C PRO A 367 -35.46 3.58 33.75
N ARG A 368 -35.71 4.79 33.28
CA ARG A 368 -37.02 5.44 33.47
C ARG A 368 -38.04 4.81 32.50
N PRO A 369 -39.35 4.83 32.82
CA PRO A 369 -40.37 4.24 31.95
C PRO A 369 -40.33 4.74 30.49
N ASN A 370 -39.94 6.00 30.27
CA ASN A 370 -39.77 6.57 28.92
C ASN A 370 -38.51 6.06 28.21
N GLU A 371 -37.42 5.79 28.94
CA GLU A 371 -36.19 5.20 28.41
C GLU A 371 -36.41 3.73 28.05
N ASP A 372 -37.14 2.99 28.88
CA ASP A 372 -37.56 1.61 28.59
C ASP A 372 -38.46 1.52 27.36
N ALA A 373 -39.46 2.41 27.25
CA ALA A 373 -40.32 2.45 26.07
C ALA A 373 -39.53 2.80 24.79
N HIS A 374 -38.55 3.70 24.90
CA HIS A 374 -37.65 4.02 23.79
C HIS A 374 -36.79 2.80 23.40
N TRP A 375 -36.19 2.13 24.37
CA TRP A 375 -35.39 0.93 24.17
C TRP A 375 -36.20 -0.20 23.53
N GLU A 376 -37.41 -0.44 24.02
CA GLU A 376 -38.34 -1.42 23.46
C GLU A 376 -38.69 -1.10 22.00
N SER A 377 -38.92 0.18 21.68
CA SER A 377 -39.18 0.64 20.32
C SER A 377 -37.99 0.39 19.38
N VAL A 378 -36.76 0.63 19.84
CA VAL A 378 -35.54 0.37 19.05
C VAL A 378 -35.41 -1.11 18.74
N LEU A 379 -35.54 -1.98 19.76
CA LEU A 379 -35.47 -3.43 19.59
C LEU A 379 -36.54 -3.96 18.64
N LYS A 380 -37.79 -3.53 18.81
CA LYS A 380 -38.90 -3.93 17.92
C LYS A 380 -38.64 -3.54 16.47
N SER A 381 -38.09 -2.35 16.23
CA SER A 381 -37.80 -1.87 14.88
C SER A 381 -36.69 -2.68 14.20
N GLN A 382 -35.61 -2.99 14.93
CA GLN A 382 -34.52 -3.83 14.43
C GLN A 382 -34.96 -5.26 14.14
N ILE A 383 -35.79 -5.85 15.02
CA ILE A 383 -36.35 -7.18 14.80
C ILE A 383 -37.28 -7.17 13.58
N ALA A 384 -38.13 -6.15 13.45
CA ALA A 384 -39.02 -6.00 12.31
C ALA A 384 -38.26 -5.86 10.98
N GLU A 385 -37.19 -5.07 10.95
CA GLU A 385 -36.32 -4.92 9.79
C GLU A 385 -35.72 -6.26 9.36
N ALA A 386 -35.07 -6.98 10.29
CA ALA A 386 -34.45 -8.27 10.00
C ALA A 386 -35.48 -9.34 9.55
N LEU A 387 -36.67 -9.37 10.17
CA LEU A 387 -37.74 -10.28 9.79
C LEU A 387 -38.23 -10.00 8.37
N LEU A 388 -38.46 -8.74 8.02
CA LEU A 388 -38.98 -8.34 6.72
C LEU A 388 -37.94 -8.46 5.59
N GLU A 389 -36.66 -8.28 5.91
CA GLU A 389 -35.57 -8.39 4.93
C GLU A 389 -35.21 -9.84 4.61
N HIS A 390 -35.32 -10.76 5.60
CA HIS A 390 -34.72 -12.09 5.46
C HIS A 390 -35.67 -13.27 5.70
N ILE A 391 -36.80 -13.09 6.39
CA ILE A 391 -37.58 -14.23 6.90
C ILE A 391 -39.02 -14.24 6.36
N ALA A 392 -39.71 -13.11 6.32
CA ALA A 392 -41.14 -13.06 6.06
C ALA A 392 -41.59 -11.81 5.30
N GLN A 393 -42.75 -11.91 4.62
CA GLN A 393 -43.44 -10.79 4.00
C GLN A 393 -44.80 -10.55 4.69
N PRO A 394 -45.22 -9.29 4.86
CA PRO A 394 -46.46 -8.98 5.55
C PRO A 394 -47.67 -9.34 4.68
N SER A 395 -48.66 -10.01 5.27
CA SER A 395 -49.87 -10.44 4.56
C SER A 395 -50.84 -9.30 4.23
N ASP A 396 -50.71 -8.14 4.90
CA ASP A 396 -51.51 -6.92 4.69
C ASP A 396 -50.66 -5.68 5.03
N SER A 397 -51.00 -4.52 4.48
CA SER A 397 -50.33 -3.23 4.69
C SER A 397 -51.15 -2.24 5.54
N LYS A 398 -52.29 -2.66 6.10
CA LYS A 398 -53.14 -1.82 6.97
C LYS A 398 -52.44 -1.24 8.20
N VAL A 399 -51.49 -1.96 8.79
CA VAL A 399 -50.69 -1.50 9.92
C VAL A 399 -49.24 -1.32 9.46
N LYS A 400 -48.73 -0.10 9.54
CA LYS A 400 -47.33 0.17 9.23
C LYS A 400 -46.45 -0.35 10.36
N ILE A 401 -45.57 -1.30 10.05
CA ILE A 401 -44.55 -1.80 10.96
C ILE A 401 -43.37 -0.81 10.91
N ALA A 402 -42.98 -0.27 12.07
CA ALA A 402 -41.78 0.55 12.16
C ALA A 402 -40.55 -0.35 11.98
N THR A 403 -39.76 -0.09 10.93
CA THR A 403 -38.49 -0.79 10.67
C THR A 403 -37.29 0.09 10.97
N GLN A 404 -37.49 1.39 11.13
CA GLN A 404 -36.42 2.32 11.47
C GLN A 404 -36.44 2.62 12.97
N PRO A 405 -35.33 2.37 13.69
CA PRO A 405 -35.24 2.67 15.11
C PRO A 405 -35.27 4.19 15.34
N SER A 406 -35.86 4.58 16.47
CA SER A 406 -35.85 5.96 16.97
C SER A 406 -34.41 6.48 17.11
N ALA A 407 -34.18 7.77 16.85
CA ALA A 407 -32.85 8.36 16.98
C ALA A 407 -32.36 8.28 18.43
N ILE A 408 -31.19 7.67 18.63
CA ILE A 408 -30.46 7.64 19.90
C ILE A 408 -29.59 8.91 19.97
N ASP A 409 -29.31 9.40 21.17
CA ASP A 409 -28.32 10.46 21.36
C ASP A 409 -26.93 9.96 20.92
N GLN A 410 -26.47 10.45 19.78
CA GLN A 410 -25.20 10.04 19.19
C GLN A 410 -24.10 10.99 19.65
N LEU A 411 -23.16 10.46 20.41
CA LEU A 411 -21.91 11.17 20.64
C LEU A 411 -21.17 11.32 19.30
N PRO A 412 -20.66 12.53 18.98
CA PRO A 412 -19.92 12.73 17.76
C PRO A 412 -18.71 11.79 17.73
N PRO A 413 -18.45 11.07 16.62
CA PRO A 413 -17.32 10.14 16.50
C PRO A 413 -16.01 10.89 16.24
N ASP A 414 -15.75 11.95 17.01
CA ASP A 414 -14.54 12.76 16.91
C ASP A 414 -13.35 11.96 17.50
N LYS A 415 -12.24 11.93 16.76
CA LYS A 415 -11.02 11.25 17.22
C LYS A 415 -10.46 11.98 18.45
N PRO A 416 -10.24 11.30 19.58
CA PRO A 416 -9.71 11.95 20.78
C PRO A 416 -8.26 12.41 20.55
N ASP A 417 -7.92 13.58 21.08
CA ASP A 417 -6.57 14.12 20.99
C ASP A 417 -5.72 13.58 22.14
N ILE A 418 -5.17 12.38 21.90
CA ILE A 418 -4.33 11.65 22.84
C ILE A 418 -2.88 11.74 22.39
N THR A 419 -1.98 12.06 23.34
CA THR A 419 -0.54 11.99 23.13
C THR A 419 0.07 11.01 24.13
N MET A 420 0.50 9.86 23.63
CA MET A 420 1.14 8.82 24.45
C MET A 420 2.45 9.33 25.06
N LEU A 421 2.70 8.95 26.31
CA LEU A 421 3.97 9.13 26.98
C LEU A 421 4.84 7.89 26.81
N LYS A 422 6.12 8.03 27.17
CA LYS A 422 7.03 6.89 27.21
C LYS A 422 6.51 5.88 28.24
N LEU A 423 6.39 4.62 27.82
CA LEU A 423 6.09 3.48 28.68
C LEU A 423 7.04 3.49 29.89
N MET A 424 6.47 3.48 31.09
CA MET A 424 7.24 3.24 32.30
C MET A 424 7.32 1.72 32.46
N THR A 425 8.53 1.19 32.52
CA THR A 425 8.72 -0.18 32.98
C THR A 425 8.21 -0.24 34.40
N ALA A 426 7.17 -1.05 34.66
CA ALA A 426 6.84 -1.41 36.03
C ALA A 426 8.10 -2.04 36.63
N LEU A 427 8.68 -1.38 37.64
CA LEU A 427 9.68 -2.00 38.49
C LEU A 427 8.96 -3.18 39.15
N TRP A 428 9.35 -4.39 38.75
CA TRP A 428 8.96 -5.58 39.47
C TRP A 428 9.55 -5.48 40.88
N GLY A 429 8.65 -5.47 41.88
CA GLY A 429 8.95 -5.87 43.25
C GLY A 429 8.66 -7.36 43.41
#